data_AF-A0A357VJI5-F1
#
_entry.id   AF-A0A357VJI5-F1
#
_cell.length_a   1.000
_cell.length_b   1.000
_cell.length_c   1.000
_cell.angle_alpha   90.00
_cell.angle_beta   90.00
_cell.angle_gamma   90.00
#
_symmetry.space_group_name_H-M   'P 1'
#
loop_
_entity.id
_entity.type
_entity.pdbx_description
1 polymer ?
#
loop_
_entity_poly.entity_id
_entity_poly.type
_entity_poly.pdbx_seq_one_letter_code
_entity_poly.pdbx_strand_id
1 'polypeptide(L)'
;MVEGLKVKTLEQERANFCLEEVKNLPKEKDKRDKYKANARRLPAFIVSNGLISTLAFYKSKEETKPVYYTLNKWLQKRGYISKDKDAFDEL
;
A
#
# COMPACT_ATOMS: atom_id res chain seq x y z
N MET A 1 -35.68 11.00 -15.02
CA MET A 1 -34.67 10.83 -13.95
C MET A 1 -33.64 9.84 -14.45
N VAL A 2 -32.43 10.29 -14.76
CA VAL A 2 -31.31 9.37 -14.97
C VAL A 2 -30.37 9.62 -13.80
N GLU A 3 -30.43 8.75 -12.79
CA GLU A 3 -29.39 8.69 -11.76
C GLU A 3 -28.09 8.32 -12.47
N GLY A 4 -27.29 9.33 -12.81
CA GLY A 4 -25.95 9.12 -13.32
C GLY A 4 -25.15 8.37 -12.26
N LEU A 5 -24.83 7.11 -12.53
CA LEU A 5 -23.90 6.31 -11.73
C LEU A 5 -22.64 7.15 -11.48
N LYS A 6 -22.45 7.56 -10.23
CA LYS A 6 -21.31 8.36 -9.77
C LYS A 6 -20.08 7.44 -9.76
N VAL A 7 -19.52 7.17 -10.94
CA VAL A 7 -18.33 6.33 -11.10
C VAL A 7 -17.21 6.95 -10.26
N LYS A 8 -16.73 6.20 -9.26
CA LYS A 8 -15.60 6.66 -8.46
C LYS A 8 -14.35 6.61 -9.31
N THR A 9 -13.56 7.68 -9.30
CA THR A 9 -12.27 7.67 -9.99
C THR A 9 -11.30 6.76 -9.26
N LEU A 10 -10.26 6.29 -9.96
CA LEU A 10 -9.20 5.48 -9.34
C LEU A 10 -8.52 6.23 -8.19
N GLU A 11 -8.39 7.56 -8.31
CA GLU A 11 -7.84 8.45 -7.30
C GLU A 11 -8.73 8.49 -6.06
N GLN A 12 -10.06 8.54 -6.24
CA GLN A 12 -11.02 8.46 -5.13
C GLN A 12 -10.96 7.09 -4.44
N GLU A 13 -10.81 6.00 -5.20
CA GLU A 13 -10.64 4.67 -4.61
C GLU A 13 -9.33 4.55 -3.82
N ARG A 14 -8.22 5.03 -4.37
CA ARG A 14 -6.91 5.08 -3.70
C ARG A 14 -7.01 5.91 -2.41
N ALA A 15 -7.59 7.11 -2.48
CA ALA A 15 -7.74 7.99 -1.32
C ALA A 15 -8.57 7.33 -0.21
N ASN A 16 -9.72 6.75 -0.56
CA ASN A 16 -10.56 6.04 0.39
C ASN A 16 -9.85 4.83 1.01
N PHE A 17 -9.17 4.01 0.20
CA PHE A 17 -8.41 2.87 0.69
C PHE A 17 -7.29 3.30 1.66
N CYS A 18 -6.48 4.28 1.29
CA CYS A 18 -5.40 4.79 2.12
C CYS A 18 -5.91 5.38 3.43
N LEU A 19 -7.04 6.09 3.40
CA LEU A 19 -7.66 6.64 4.61
C LEU A 19 -8.05 5.53 5.59
N GLU A 20 -8.69 4.47 5.11
CA GLU A 20 -9.08 3.33 5.95
C GLU A 20 -7.86 2.56 6.49
N GLU A 21 -6.84 2.32 5.67
CA GLU A 21 -5.60 1.67 6.13
C GLU A 21 -4.89 2.49 7.21
N VAL A 22 -4.81 3.82 7.07
CA VAL A 22 -4.19 4.71 8.08
C VAL A 22 -5.02 4.78 9.36
N LYS A 23 -6.35 4.77 9.28
CA LYS A 23 -7.22 4.73 10.46
C LYS A 23 -6.98 3.46 11.30
N ASN A 24 -6.76 2.33 10.63
CA ASN A 24 -6.54 1.03 11.24
C ASN A 24 -5.10 0.81 11.75
N LEU A 25 -4.18 1.75 11.51
CA LEU A 25 -2.85 1.68 12.09
C LEU A 25 -2.89 1.78 13.62
N PRO A 26 -1.94 1.13 14.33
CA PRO A 26 -1.77 1.25 15.77
C PRO A 26 -1.81 2.72 16.22
N LYS A 27 -2.39 3.02 17.38
CA LYS A 27 -2.56 4.41 17.86
C LYS A 27 -1.28 4.99 18.47
N GLU A 28 -0.29 4.15 18.73
CA GLU A 28 1.02 4.51 19.24
C GLU A 28 1.73 5.43 18.25
N LYS A 29 2.14 6.60 18.75
CA LYS A 29 2.75 7.65 17.93
C LYS A 29 4.00 7.16 17.20
N ASP A 30 4.86 6.39 17.87
CA ASP A 30 6.12 5.92 17.27
C ASP A 30 5.88 5.01 16.05
N LYS A 31 4.91 4.09 16.14
CA LYS A 31 4.51 3.19 15.04
C LYS A 31 3.96 3.98 13.86
N ARG A 32 3.12 4.98 14.11
CA ARG A 32 2.57 5.87 13.06
C ARG A 32 3.65 6.72 12.40
N ASP A 33 4.56 7.28 13.18
CA ASP A 33 5.65 8.10 12.66
C ASP A 33 6.62 7.28 11.81
N LYS A 34 6.97 6.05 12.26
CA LYS A 34 7.76 5.08 11.47
C LYS A 34 7.05 4.70 10.17
N TYR A 35 5.76 4.35 10.24
CA TYR A 35 4.96 4.05 9.04
C TYR A 35 5.00 5.22 8.05
N LYS A 36 4.75 6.44 8.52
CA LYS A 36 4.73 7.66 7.71
C LYS A 36 6.08 7.92 7.03
N ALA A 37 7.18 7.78 7.76
CA ALA A 37 8.53 7.92 7.20
C ALA A 37 8.80 6.86 6.11
N ASN A 38 8.42 5.60 6.38
CA ASN A 38 8.64 4.49 5.46
C ASN A 38 7.73 4.52 4.23
N ALA A 39 6.51 5.04 4.36
CA ALA A 39 5.62 5.26 3.23
C ALA A 39 6.14 6.39 2.32
N ARG A 40 6.70 7.46 2.91
CA ARG A 40 7.29 8.57 2.14
C ARG A 40 8.55 8.19 1.38
N ARG A 41 9.38 7.30 1.92
CA ARG A 41 10.60 6.85 1.25
C ARG A 41 10.34 5.83 0.14
N LEU A 42 9.18 5.17 0.15
CA LEU A 42 8.86 4.07 -0.78
C LEU A 42 9.00 4.47 -2.27
N PRO A 43 8.47 5.60 -2.76
CA PRO A 43 8.60 5.97 -4.18
C PRO A 43 10.06 6.14 -4.61
N ALA A 44 10.89 6.75 -3.76
CA ALA A 44 12.31 6.92 -4.05
C ALA A 44 13.03 5.57 -4.14
N PHE A 45 12.71 4.62 -3.25
CA PHE A 45 13.24 3.25 -3.33
C PHE A 45 12.82 2.55 -4.63
N ILE A 46 11.56 2.68 -5.06
CA ILE A 46 11.08 2.08 -6.31
C ILE A 46 11.84 2.65 -7.52
N VAL A 47 12.05 3.98 -7.55
CA VAL A 47 12.77 4.63 -8.66
C VAL A 47 14.26 4.21 -8.69
N SER A 48 14.91 4.15 -7.53
CA SER A 48 16.35 3.85 -7.45
C SER A 48 16.69 2.36 -7.57
N ASN A 49 15.85 1.49 -7.00
CA ASN A 49 16.15 0.06 -6.83
C ASN A 49 15.24 -0.85 -7.66
N GLY A 50 14.21 -0.29 -8.31
CA GLY A 50 13.16 -1.07 -8.96
C GLY A 50 12.13 -1.61 -7.98
N LEU A 51 11.01 -2.08 -8.53
CA LEU A 51 9.86 -2.55 -7.75
C LEU A 51 10.20 -3.82 -6.95
N ILE A 52 10.67 -4.88 -7.62
CA ILE A 52 10.89 -6.21 -7.02
C ILE A 52 11.86 -6.13 -5.83
N SER A 53 13.02 -5.49 -6.01
CA SER A 53 14.00 -5.32 -4.93
C SER A 53 13.47 -4.48 -3.77
N THR A 54 12.62 -3.48 -4.06
CA THR A 54 11.95 -2.69 -3.03
C THR A 54 10.94 -3.52 -2.25
N LEU A 55 10.13 -4.34 -2.93
CA LEU A 55 9.17 -5.25 -2.28
C LEU A 55 9.89 -6.25 -1.36
N ALA A 56 10.98 -6.85 -1.83
CA ALA A 56 11.81 -7.77 -1.04
C ALA A 56 12.33 -7.09 0.24
N PHE A 57 12.94 -5.92 0.10
CA PHE A 57 13.47 -5.15 1.23
C PHE A 57 12.35 -4.77 2.20
N TYR A 58 11.24 -4.24 1.70
CA TYR A 58 10.12 -3.79 2.52
C TYR A 58 9.44 -4.93 3.27
N LYS A 59 9.36 -6.14 2.69
CA LYS A 59 8.85 -7.36 3.33
C LYS A 59 9.81 -7.88 4.42
N SER A 60 11.12 -7.70 4.24
CA SER A 60 12.16 -8.27 5.12
C SER A 60 12.39 -7.54 6.45
N LYS A 61 12.03 -6.25 6.57
CA LYS A 61 12.30 -5.45 7.79
C LYS A 61 11.00 -5.12 8.53
N GLU A 62 10.96 -5.36 9.83
CA GLU A 62 9.79 -5.10 10.68
C GLU A 62 9.31 -3.63 10.62
N GLU A 63 10.23 -2.69 10.43
CA GLU A 63 9.90 -1.27 10.29
C GLU A 63 9.18 -0.92 8.97
N THR A 64 9.49 -1.59 7.86
CA THR A 64 8.89 -1.33 6.53
C THR A 64 7.71 -2.21 6.22
N LYS A 65 7.65 -3.37 6.86
CA LYS A 65 6.68 -4.42 6.60
C LYS A 65 5.22 -3.97 6.73
N PRO A 66 4.85 -3.03 7.62
CA PRO A 66 3.51 -2.44 7.60
C PRO A 66 3.17 -1.73 6.26
N VAL A 67 4.12 -0.99 5.68
CA VAL A 67 3.93 -0.31 4.39
C VAL A 67 3.84 -1.33 3.26
N TYR A 68 4.67 -2.38 3.30
CA TYR A 68 4.60 -3.51 2.38
C TYR A 68 3.19 -4.10 2.35
N TYR A 69 2.61 -4.41 3.51
CA TYR A 69 1.28 -5.02 3.58
C TYR A 69 0.17 -4.11 3.06
N THR A 70 0.24 -2.79 3.31
CA THR A 70 -0.70 -1.85 2.70
C THR A 70 -0.62 -1.88 1.17
N LEU A 71 0.59 -1.90 0.59
CA LEU A 71 0.77 -2.00 -0.85
C LEU A 71 0.26 -3.33 -1.40
N ASN A 72 0.59 -4.45 -0.74
CA ASN A 72 0.13 -5.79 -1.11
C ASN A 72 -1.40 -5.86 -1.14
N LYS A 73 -2.07 -5.38 -0.09
CA LYS A 73 -3.54 -5.32 -0.03
C LYS A 73 -4.13 -4.50 -1.18
N TRP A 74 -3.49 -3.39 -1.56
CA TRP A 74 -3.96 -2.59 -2.69
C TRP A 74 -3.85 -3.35 -4.01
N LEU A 75 -2.72 -4.03 -4.25
CA LEU A 75 -2.50 -4.84 -5.45
C LEU A 75 -3.49 -6.00 -5.53
N GLN A 76 -3.75 -6.68 -4.41
CA GLN A 76 -4.79 -7.71 -4.29
C GLN A 76 -6.19 -7.17 -4.57
N LYS A 77 -6.53 -6.01 -3.98
CA LYS A 77 -7.83 -5.36 -4.16
C LYS A 77 -8.09 -4.99 -5.63
N ARG A 78 -7.04 -4.61 -6.36
CA ARG A 78 -7.12 -4.25 -7.78
C ARG A 78 -7.04 -5.45 -8.73
N GLY A 79 -6.75 -6.65 -8.22
CA GLY A 79 -6.63 -7.86 -9.02
C GLY A 79 -5.34 -7.95 -9.83
N TYR A 80 -4.32 -7.16 -9.48
CA TYR A 80 -2.98 -7.32 -10.06
C TYR A 80 -2.28 -8.57 -9.53
N ILE A 81 -2.67 -9.01 -8.33
CA ILE A 81 -2.26 -10.26 -7.71
C ILE A 81 -3.48 -10.91 -7.06
N SER A 82 -3.49 -12.25 -6.97
CA SER A 82 -4.58 -12.98 -6.31
C SER A 82 -4.60 -12.71 -4.80
N LYS A 83 -5.78 -12.80 -4.18
CA LYS A 83 -5.98 -12.44 -2.76
C LYS A 83 -5.18 -13.31 -1.77
N ASP A 84 -4.87 -14.53 -2.18
CA ASP A 84 -4.10 -15.53 -1.44
C ASP A 84 -2.58 -15.46 -1.74
N LYS A 85 -2.16 -14.59 -2.65
CA LYS A 85 -0.77 -14.45 -3.09
C LYS A 85 -0.11 -13.20 -2.54
N ASP A 86 1.21 -13.24 -2.53
CA ASP A 86 2.06 -12.19 -2.00
C ASP A 86 2.74 -11.43 -3.16
N ALA A 87 2.74 -10.10 -3.09
CA ALA A 87 3.21 -9.24 -4.17
C ALA A 87 4.67 -9.48 -4.55
N PHE A 88 5.53 -9.90 -3.62
CA PHE A 88 6.93 -10.18 -3.93
C PHE A 88 7.09 -11.49 -4.70
N ASP A 89 6.18 -12.45 -4.54
CA ASP A 89 6.30 -13.78 -5.15
C ASP A 89 5.68 -13.81 -6.57
N GLU A 90 4.85 -12.83 -6.93
CA GLU A 90 4.07 -12.79 -8.19
C GLU A 90 4.50 -11.70 -9.20
N LEU A 91 5.31 -10.72 -8.78
CA LEU A 91 5.75 -9.56 -9.60
C LEU A 91 7.25 -9.61 -9.88
#